data_AF-A0A258W227-F1
#
_entry.id   AF-A0A258W227-F1
#
_cell.length_a   1.000
_cell.length_b   1.000
_cell.length_c   1.000
_cell.angle_alpha   90.00
_cell.angle_beta   90.00
_cell.angle_gamma   90.00
#
_symmetry.space_group_name_H-M   'P 1'
#
loop_
_entity.id
_entity.type
_entity.pdbx_description
1 polymer ?
#
loop_
_entity_poly.entity_id
_entity_poly.type
_entity_poly.pdbx_seq_one_letter_code
_entity_poly.pdbx_strand_id
1 'polypeptide(L)'
;MIKILGALLLPLMLQAALPPAQKIQKSLIVDQGAISGGIAGNGFSMLKMQLVSMPNVKMERYIFDIGDLRGKKIKGLPGFYHVQLVKNPPQMVIDFSQMPVSRVFENDLTKTIKKSVLVSSGKLISDPTDKTLTMVLNLKKPGKMKVMQVKGEKDTSKLVVDLY
;
A
#
# COMPACT_ATOMS: atom_id res chain seq x y z
N MET A 1 11.44 -36.91 63.73
CA MET A 1 11.54 -35.55 63.15
C MET A 1 11.74 -35.66 61.65
N ILE A 2 10.70 -35.46 60.84
CA ILE A 2 10.81 -35.35 59.38
C ILE A 2 9.92 -34.16 58.97
N LYS A 3 10.53 -33.06 58.53
CA LYS A 3 9.85 -31.89 57.97
C LYS A 3 9.75 -32.10 56.46
N ILE A 4 8.55 -32.31 55.93
CA ILE A 4 8.30 -32.28 54.48
C ILE A 4 7.93 -30.84 54.12
N LEU A 5 8.85 -30.19 53.40
CA LEU A 5 8.72 -28.84 52.85
C LEU A 5 7.96 -28.96 51.52
N GLY A 6 6.67 -28.64 51.50
CA GLY A 6 5.86 -28.58 50.28
C GLY A 6 6.09 -27.27 49.55
N ALA A 7 6.74 -27.31 48.40
CA ALA A 7 6.92 -26.15 47.53
C ALA A 7 5.65 -25.89 46.71
N LEU A 8 5.04 -24.71 46.91
CA LEU A 8 3.98 -24.19 46.04
C LEU A 8 4.57 -23.81 44.67
N LEU A 9 4.18 -24.52 43.62
CA LEU A 9 4.40 -24.12 42.23
C LEU A 9 3.27 -23.16 41.80
N LEU A 10 3.58 -21.87 41.73
CA LEU A 10 2.71 -20.87 41.11
C LEU A 10 2.91 -20.89 39.58
N PRO A 11 1.85 -20.99 38.77
CA PRO A 11 1.97 -20.89 37.32
C PRO A 11 2.25 -19.44 36.91
N LEU A 12 3.40 -19.22 36.28
CA LEU A 12 3.72 -17.97 35.60
C LEU A 12 2.77 -17.81 34.40
N MET A 13 1.82 -16.90 34.50
CA MET A 13 1.02 -16.47 33.35
C MET A 13 1.95 -15.78 32.35
N LEU A 14 2.26 -16.46 31.24
CA LEU A 14 2.91 -15.82 30.09
C LEU A 14 1.96 -14.74 29.56
N GLN A 15 2.29 -13.48 29.82
CA GLN A 15 1.74 -12.36 29.07
C GLN A 15 2.24 -12.49 27.62
N ALA A 16 1.33 -12.84 26.72
CA ALA A 16 1.60 -12.78 25.29
C ALA A 16 1.94 -11.33 24.92
N ALA A 17 3.20 -11.09 24.56
CA ALA A 17 3.64 -9.79 24.07
C ALA A 17 2.82 -9.44 22.81
N LEU A 18 2.10 -8.31 22.86
CA LEU A 18 1.45 -7.76 21.67
C LEU A 18 2.52 -7.56 20.59
N PRO A 19 2.27 -7.96 19.33
CA PRO A 19 3.25 -7.79 18.28
C PRO A 19 3.59 -6.30 18.14
N PRO A 20 4.89 -5.95 17.99
CA PRO A 20 5.32 -4.56 17.93
C PRO A 20 4.62 -3.83 16.77
N ALA A 21 4.22 -2.59 17.03
CA ALA A 21 3.60 -1.74 16.01
C ALA A 21 4.50 -1.67 14.77
N GLN A 22 3.92 -1.99 13.62
CA GLN A 22 4.65 -2.09 12.37
C GLN A 22 5.29 -0.74 12.00
N LYS A 23 6.61 -0.73 11.76
CA LYS A 23 7.32 0.48 11.31
C LYS A 23 6.89 0.83 9.89
N ILE A 24 5.95 1.77 9.76
CA ILE A 24 5.50 2.32 8.48
C ILE A 24 6.39 3.51 8.12
N GLN A 25 7.13 3.41 7.00
CA GLN A 25 7.84 4.57 6.44
C GLN A 25 6.81 5.48 5.75
N LYS A 26 6.85 6.78 6.07
CA LYS A 26 5.85 7.77 5.65
C LYS A 26 6.56 8.95 4.99
N SER A 27 6.05 9.38 3.85
CA SER A 27 6.53 10.57 3.15
C SER A 27 5.34 11.40 2.66
N LEU A 28 5.44 12.73 2.76
CA LEU A 28 4.38 13.69 2.40
C LEU A 28 4.82 14.52 1.20
N ILE A 29 3.95 14.65 0.20
CA ILE A 29 4.07 15.59 -0.93
C ILE A 29 2.95 16.63 -0.81
N VAL A 30 3.31 17.90 -0.98
CA VAL A 30 2.39 19.03 -1.01
C VAL A 30 2.46 19.68 -2.39
N ASP A 31 1.31 19.89 -3.02
CA ASP A 31 1.11 20.49 -4.35
C ASP A 31 1.71 19.70 -5.52
N GLN A 32 3.03 19.49 -5.54
CA GLN A 32 3.75 18.76 -6.57
C GLN A 32 5.02 18.12 -6.02
N GLY A 33 5.44 17.01 -6.60
CA GLY A 33 6.66 16.32 -6.22
C GLY A 33 6.56 14.81 -6.42
N ALA A 34 7.62 14.09 -6.07
CA ALA A 34 7.63 12.65 -6.21
C ALA A 34 8.32 11.94 -5.03
N ILE A 35 7.90 10.71 -4.76
CA ILE A 35 8.47 9.80 -3.76
C ILE A 35 8.67 8.44 -4.42
N SER A 36 9.85 7.86 -4.25
CA SER A 36 10.11 6.46 -4.58
C SER A 36 10.32 5.63 -3.32
N GLY A 37 10.09 4.32 -3.44
CA GLY A 37 10.33 3.37 -2.37
C GLY A 37 10.26 1.93 -2.86
N GLY A 38 10.04 1.00 -1.94
CA GLY A 38 10.04 -0.43 -2.21
C GLY A 38 11.43 -1.02 -2.38
N ILE A 39 11.47 -2.22 -2.96
CA ILE A 39 12.70 -2.97 -3.23
C ILE A 39 12.73 -3.49 -4.66
N ALA A 40 13.92 -3.58 -5.24
CA ALA A 40 14.14 -4.33 -6.47
C ALA A 40 13.96 -5.84 -6.22
N GLY A 41 13.51 -6.58 -7.23
CA GLY A 41 13.33 -8.03 -7.12
C GLY A 41 13.12 -8.73 -8.46
N ASN A 42 12.72 -10.00 -8.41
CA ASN A 42 12.54 -10.86 -9.58
C ASN A 42 11.16 -10.68 -10.27
N GLY A 43 10.37 -9.71 -9.81
CA GLY A 43 9.05 -9.43 -10.32
C GLY A 43 7.95 -9.54 -9.27
N PHE A 44 6.96 -8.67 -9.40
CA PHE A 44 5.85 -8.47 -8.47
C PHE A 44 4.53 -8.53 -9.21
N SER A 45 3.43 -8.52 -8.46
CA SER A 45 2.09 -8.38 -9.01
C SER A 45 1.21 -7.42 -8.22
N MET A 46 0.29 -6.76 -8.91
CA MET A 46 -0.82 -6.06 -8.28
C MET A 46 -1.94 -7.05 -8.00
N LEU A 47 -2.24 -7.33 -6.73
CA LEU A 47 -3.27 -8.29 -6.33
C LEU A 47 -4.64 -7.66 -6.21
N LYS A 48 -4.68 -6.43 -5.68
CA LYS A 48 -5.93 -5.73 -5.36
C LYS A 48 -5.69 -4.24 -5.22
N MET A 49 -6.70 -3.46 -5.60
CA MET A 49 -6.83 -2.05 -5.27
C MET A 49 -8.07 -1.85 -4.40
N GLN A 50 -7.96 -1.02 -3.37
CA GLN A 50 -9.07 -0.61 -2.53
C GLN A 50 -9.07 0.90 -2.36
N LEU A 51 -10.26 1.48 -2.29
CA LEU A 51 -10.49 2.87 -1.90
C LEU A 51 -11.26 2.89 -0.58
N VAL A 52 -10.73 3.60 0.40
CA VAL A 52 -11.42 3.97 1.63
C VAL A 52 -11.65 5.47 1.61
N SER A 53 -12.89 5.90 1.39
CA SER A 53 -13.26 7.32 1.41
C SER A 53 -13.61 7.73 2.84
N MET A 54 -13.00 8.82 3.31
CA MET A 54 -13.17 9.37 4.66
C MET A 54 -13.63 10.83 4.54
N PRO A 55 -14.91 11.08 4.20
CA PRO A 55 -15.42 12.40 3.87
C PRO A 55 -15.30 13.41 5.04
N ASN A 56 -15.43 12.94 6.29
CA ASN A 56 -15.34 13.79 7.48
C ASN A 56 -14.01 14.52 7.62
N VAL A 57 -12.94 13.93 7.07
CA VAL A 57 -11.58 14.50 7.07
C VAL A 57 -11.09 14.82 5.67
N LYS A 58 -12.01 14.84 4.68
CA LYS A 58 -11.74 15.13 3.26
C LYS A 58 -10.54 14.36 2.70
N MET A 59 -10.46 13.07 3.02
CA MET A 59 -9.34 12.23 2.63
C MET A 59 -9.82 10.96 1.93
N GLU A 60 -9.04 10.50 0.96
CA GLU A 60 -9.21 9.21 0.31
C GLU A 60 -7.94 8.38 0.43
N ARG A 61 -8.08 7.14 0.92
CA ARG A 61 -6.98 6.19 1.04
C ARG A 61 -7.08 5.14 -0.05
N TYR A 62 -6.06 5.11 -0.90
CA TYR A 62 -5.83 4.06 -1.88
C TYR A 62 -4.88 3.02 -1.31
N ILE A 63 -5.28 1.75 -1.35
CA ILE A 63 -4.51 0.62 -0.84
C ILE A 63 -4.27 -0.34 -2.00
N PHE A 64 -3.00 -0.61 -2.26
CA PHE A 64 -2.54 -1.51 -3.31
C PHE A 64 -1.89 -2.73 -2.66
N ASP A 65 -2.52 -3.88 -2.80
CA ASP A 65 -1.98 -5.15 -2.32
C ASP A 65 -1.00 -5.69 -3.35
N ILE A 66 0.24 -5.94 -2.93
CA ILE A 66 1.33 -6.35 -3.82
C ILE A 66 1.74 -7.78 -3.49
N GLY A 67 1.90 -8.61 -4.52
CA GLY A 67 2.28 -10.01 -4.43
C GLY A 67 3.55 -10.33 -5.21
N ASP A 68 3.91 -11.62 -5.27
CA ASP A 68 4.99 -12.13 -6.10
C ASP A 68 4.55 -12.22 -7.57
N LEU A 69 5.47 -12.58 -8.45
CA LEU A 69 5.20 -12.78 -9.88
C LEU A 69 4.10 -13.82 -10.18
N ARG A 70 3.80 -14.71 -9.22
CA ARG A 70 2.76 -15.75 -9.33
C ARG A 70 1.41 -15.31 -8.75
N GLY A 71 1.29 -14.06 -8.30
CA GLY A 71 0.08 -13.55 -7.65
C GLY A 71 -0.16 -14.10 -6.25
N LYS A 72 0.90 -14.56 -5.56
CA LYS A 72 0.84 -14.99 -4.16
C LYS A 72 1.28 -13.86 -3.23
N LYS A 73 0.89 -13.98 -1.96
CA LYS A 73 1.27 -13.01 -0.94
C LYS A 73 2.79 -13.03 -0.73
N ILE A 74 3.39 -11.87 -0.52
CA ILE A 74 4.80 -11.74 -0.18
C ILE A 74 5.01 -11.25 1.25
N LYS A 75 6.09 -11.71 1.86
CA LYS A 75 6.64 -11.13 3.09
C LYS A 75 7.70 -10.10 2.70
N GLY A 76 7.87 -9.05 3.50
CA GLY A 76 8.83 -8.00 3.19
C GLY A 76 8.21 -6.76 2.54
N LEU A 77 9.06 -5.88 2.02
CA LEU A 77 8.62 -4.62 1.41
C LEU A 77 7.92 -4.87 0.07
N PRO A 78 7.05 -3.94 -0.38
CA PRO A 78 6.53 -3.98 -1.74
C PRO A 78 7.65 -3.81 -2.77
N GLY A 79 7.37 -4.21 -4.01
CA GLY A 79 8.23 -3.93 -5.15
C GLY A 79 8.46 -2.44 -5.36
N PHE A 80 9.51 -2.11 -6.10
CA PHE A 80 9.87 -0.72 -6.36
C PHE A 80 8.71 0.07 -6.96
N TYR A 81 8.50 1.28 -6.44
CA TYR A 81 7.47 2.19 -6.92
C TYR A 81 8.00 3.61 -7.01
N HIS A 82 7.38 4.40 -7.89
CA HIS A 82 7.52 5.84 -7.98
C HIS A 82 6.12 6.46 -7.96
N VAL A 83 5.87 7.38 -7.03
CA VAL A 83 4.61 8.12 -6.95
C VAL A 83 4.88 9.60 -7.17
N GLN A 84 4.15 10.20 -8.10
CA GLN A 84 4.24 11.61 -8.43
C GLN A 84 2.89 12.31 -8.24
N LEU A 85 2.92 13.51 -7.66
CA LEU A 85 1.81 14.45 -7.65
C LEU A 85 2.14 15.59 -8.63
N VAL A 86 1.23 15.84 -9.56
CA VAL A 86 1.35 16.84 -10.63
C VAL A 86 0.27 17.90 -10.41
N LYS A 87 0.61 19.18 -10.58
CA LYS A 87 -0.31 20.31 -10.35
C LYS A 87 -1.10 20.73 -11.59
N ASN A 88 -0.54 20.59 -12.79
CA ASN A 88 -1.16 21.05 -14.04
C ASN A 88 -0.88 20.09 -15.23
N PRO A 89 -1.87 19.29 -15.68
CA PRO A 89 -3.17 19.10 -15.03
C PRO A 89 -3.00 18.41 -13.66
N PRO A 90 -3.94 18.59 -12.71
CA PRO A 90 -3.84 18.00 -11.39
C PRO A 90 -3.96 16.47 -11.48
N GLN A 91 -2.89 15.74 -11.21
CA GLN A 91 -2.80 14.29 -11.38
C GLN A 91 -1.97 13.63 -10.29
N MET A 92 -2.31 12.38 -9.97
CA MET A 92 -1.44 11.46 -9.25
C MET A 92 -1.03 10.34 -10.21
N VAL A 93 0.28 10.14 -10.37
CA VAL A 93 0.85 9.07 -11.20
C VAL A 93 1.59 8.10 -10.28
N ILE A 94 1.32 6.81 -10.41
CA ILE A 94 2.00 5.76 -9.68
C ILE A 94 2.59 4.77 -10.69
N ASP A 95 3.91 4.67 -10.74
CA ASP A 95 4.62 3.67 -11.51
C ASP A 95 5.06 2.54 -10.60
N PHE A 96 4.69 1.31 -10.96
CA PHE A 96 5.13 0.09 -10.32
C PHE A 96 6.11 -0.63 -11.26
N SER A 97 7.40 -0.59 -10.92
CA SER A 97 8.43 -1.26 -11.70
C SER A 97 8.44 -2.76 -11.43
N GLN A 98 8.86 -3.55 -12.42
CA GLN A 98 8.93 -5.01 -12.32
C GLN A 98 7.59 -5.65 -11.92
N MET A 99 6.46 -5.08 -12.35
CA MET A 99 5.10 -5.54 -12.08
C MET A 99 4.38 -5.99 -13.37
N PRO A 100 4.84 -7.06 -14.04
CA PRO A 100 4.25 -7.50 -15.31
C PRO A 100 2.89 -8.20 -15.15
N VAL A 101 2.46 -8.48 -13.92
CA VAL A 101 1.20 -9.19 -13.63
C VAL A 101 0.29 -8.30 -12.78
N SER A 102 -0.95 -8.12 -13.21
CA SER A 102 -1.99 -7.43 -12.44
C SER A 102 -3.29 -8.23 -12.42
N ARG A 103 -3.92 -8.31 -11.25
CA ARG A 103 -5.32 -8.75 -11.07
C ARG A 103 -6.29 -7.58 -11.01
N VAL A 104 -5.78 -6.36 -11.04
CA VAL A 104 -6.58 -5.13 -11.14
C VAL A 104 -6.58 -4.72 -12.60
N PHE A 105 -7.76 -4.61 -13.18
CA PHE A 105 -7.93 -4.17 -14.57
C PHE A 105 -8.61 -2.80 -14.63
N GLU A 106 -8.65 -2.20 -15.81
CA GLU A 106 -9.24 -0.87 -16.04
C GLU A 106 -10.71 -0.77 -15.58
N ASN A 107 -11.47 -1.87 -15.71
CA ASN A 107 -12.84 -1.97 -15.20
C ASN A 107 -12.91 -1.89 -13.67
N ASP A 108 -11.97 -2.52 -12.94
CA ASP A 108 -11.92 -2.47 -11.48
C ASP A 108 -11.50 -1.08 -10.99
N LEU A 109 -10.54 -0.47 -11.70
CA LEU A 109 -10.14 0.91 -11.46
C LEU A 109 -11.32 1.85 -11.65
N THR A 110 -12.03 1.75 -12.76
CA THR A 110 -13.19 2.61 -13.05
C THR A 110 -14.29 2.45 -12.00
N LYS A 111 -14.61 1.22 -11.58
CA LYS A 111 -15.56 0.97 -10.48
C LYS A 111 -15.11 1.58 -9.15
N THR A 112 -13.80 1.57 -8.90
CA THR A 112 -13.20 2.16 -7.69
C THR A 112 -13.28 3.70 -7.74
N ILE A 113 -12.89 4.30 -8.87
CA ILE A 113 -12.88 5.77 -9.05
C ILE A 113 -14.29 6.36 -9.08
N LYS A 114 -15.32 5.63 -9.53
CA LYS A 114 -16.72 6.08 -9.42
C LYS A 114 -17.16 6.42 -8.00
N LYS A 115 -16.50 5.85 -6.98
CA LYS A 115 -16.76 6.12 -5.56
C LYS A 115 -15.94 7.28 -5.01
N SER A 116 -15.04 7.85 -5.82
CA SER A 116 -14.09 8.86 -5.40
C SER A 116 -14.68 10.27 -5.42
N VAL A 117 -14.45 10.99 -4.33
CA VAL A 117 -14.77 12.41 -4.21
C VAL A 117 -13.62 13.31 -4.66
N LEU A 118 -12.37 12.84 -4.67
CA LEU A 118 -11.18 13.64 -5.02
C LEU A 118 -10.64 13.38 -6.45
N VAL A 119 -10.92 12.22 -7.03
CA VAL A 119 -10.47 11.79 -8.37
C VAL A 119 -11.63 11.85 -9.37
N SER A 120 -11.37 12.39 -10.55
CA SER A 120 -12.35 12.53 -11.64
C SER A 120 -12.34 11.33 -12.59
N SER A 121 -11.16 10.78 -12.88
CA SER A 121 -10.99 9.60 -13.74
C SER A 121 -9.65 8.92 -13.44
N GLY A 122 -9.47 7.71 -13.95
CA GLY A 122 -8.21 7.00 -13.83
C GLY A 122 -7.96 6.08 -15.01
N LYS A 123 -6.69 5.82 -15.30
CA LYS A 123 -6.24 4.88 -16.32
C LYS A 123 -5.17 3.96 -15.74
N LEU A 124 -5.19 2.71 -16.19
CA LEU A 124 -4.15 1.73 -15.91
C LEU A 124 -3.43 1.39 -17.21
N ILE A 125 -2.11 1.49 -17.23
CA ILE A 125 -1.26 1.28 -18.41
C ILE A 125 -0.27 0.18 -18.04
N SER A 126 -0.22 -0.90 -18.82
CA SER A 126 0.76 -1.96 -18.66
C SER A 126 1.76 -1.88 -19.81
N ASP A 127 3.04 -1.71 -19.48
CA ASP A 127 4.14 -1.83 -20.42
C ASP A 127 4.79 -3.21 -20.26
N PRO A 128 4.57 -4.15 -21.20
CA PRO A 128 5.14 -5.49 -21.11
C PRO A 128 6.65 -5.52 -21.38
N THR A 129 7.20 -4.53 -22.10
CA THR A 129 8.63 -4.43 -22.43
C THR A 129 9.41 -4.07 -21.17
N ASP A 130 8.97 -3.01 -20.49
CA ASP A 130 9.59 -2.52 -19.26
C ASP A 130 9.11 -3.24 -18.00
N LYS A 131 8.12 -4.12 -18.15
CA LYS A 131 7.43 -4.83 -17.06
C LYS A 131 6.92 -3.84 -16.02
N THR A 132 6.34 -2.74 -16.48
CA THR A 132 5.86 -1.64 -15.63
C THR A 132 4.36 -1.57 -15.67
N LEU A 133 3.75 -1.34 -14.51
CA LEU A 133 2.34 -1.01 -14.39
C LEU A 133 2.22 0.43 -13.92
N THR A 134 1.64 1.30 -14.73
CA THR A 134 1.44 2.71 -14.41
C THR A 134 -0.04 2.99 -14.17
N MET A 135 -0.35 3.60 -13.04
CA MET A 135 -1.68 4.11 -12.72
C MET A 135 -1.68 5.63 -12.75
N VAL A 136 -2.55 6.21 -13.57
CA VAL A 136 -2.74 7.67 -13.65
C VAL A 136 -4.13 7.98 -13.12
N LEU A 137 -4.22 8.76 -12.03
CA LEU A 137 -5.47 9.27 -11.48
C LEU A 137 -5.57 10.77 -11.71
N ASN A 138 -6.57 11.21 -12.49
CA ASN A 138 -6.84 12.62 -12.71
C ASN A 138 -7.58 13.17 -11.49
N LEU A 139 -7.03 14.19 -10.86
CA LEU A 139 -7.60 14.78 -9.65
C LEU A 139 -8.59 15.88 -10.03
N LYS A 140 -9.63 16.09 -9.21
CA LYS A 140 -10.58 17.20 -9.43
C LYS A 140 -9.95 18.56 -9.13
N LYS A 141 -8.99 18.60 -8.20
CA LYS A 141 -8.25 19.79 -7.76
C LYS A 141 -6.82 19.37 -7.36
N PRO A 142 -5.83 20.29 -7.40
CA PRO A 142 -4.56 20.07 -6.73
C PRO A 142 -4.77 19.75 -5.25
N GLY A 143 -3.90 18.91 -4.68
CA GLY A 143 -4.07 18.40 -3.33
C GLY A 143 -2.75 18.09 -2.63
N LYS A 144 -2.84 17.31 -1.56
CA LYS A 144 -1.68 16.78 -0.83
C LYS A 144 -1.76 15.27 -0.80
N MET A 145 -0.61 14.62 -0.75
CA MET A 145 -0.54 13.17 -0.78
C MET A 145 0.48 12.65 0.21
N LYS A 146 0.12 11.59 0.93
CA LYS A 146 1.02 10.87 1.81
C LYS A 146 1.17 9.44 1.33
N VAL A 147 2.41 9.03 1.10
CA VAL A 147 2.76 7.68 0.63
C VAL A 147 3.35 6.89 1.78
N MET A 148 2.90 5.64 1.91
CA MET A 148 3.29 4.73 2.97
C MET A 148 3.49 3.33 2.40
N GLN A 149 4.60 2.70 2.75
CA GLN A 149 4.83 1.29 2.44
C GLN A 149 4.63 0.43 3.68
N VAL A 150 3.92 -0.68 3.51
CA VAL A 150 3.60 -1.64 4.58
C VAL A 150 4.25 -2.97 4.25
N LYS A 151 5.07 -3.46 5.17
CA LYS A 151 5.75 -4.75 5.03
C LYS A 151 4.72 -5.90 5.10
N GLY A 152 4.84 -6.90 4.24
CA GLY A 152 4.11 -8.15 4.41
C GLY A 152 4.66 -8.93 5.60
N GLU A 153 3.82 -9.23 6.58
CA GLU A 153 4.18 -10.03 7.77
C GLU A 153 3.14 -11.11 8.03
N LYS A 154 1.91 -10.72 8.36
CA LYS A 154 0.76 -11.64 8.43
C LYS A 154 0.02 -11.70 7.10
N ASP A 155 -0.18 -10.53 6.50
CA ASP A 155 -0.73 -10.37 5.16
C ASP A 155 0.37 -10.07 4.13
N THR A 156 -0.02 -9.81 2.89
CA THR A 156 0.87 -9.37 1.81
C THR A 156 1.37 -7.94 2.02
N SER A 157 2.44 -7.54 1.33
CA SER A 157 2.93 -6.17 1.36
C SER A 157 1.97 -5.21 0.65
N LYS A 158 2.00 -3.93 1.05
CA LYS A 158 1.08 -2.92 0.51
C LYS A 158 1.78 -1.60 0.22
N LEU A 159 1.33 -0.93 -0.83
CA LEU A 159 1.51 0.52 -0.99
C LEU A 159 0.20 1.20 -0.58
N VAL A 160 0.29 2.20 0.30
CA VAL A 160 -0.85 2.97 0.77
C VAL A 160 -0.62 4.44 0.43
N VAL A 161 -1.62 5.06 -0.18
CA VAL A 161 -1.58 6.46 -0.58
C VAL A 161 -2.81 7.16 -0.02
N ASP A 162 -2.59 8.13 0.87
CA ASP A 162 -3.64 9.02 1.37
C ASP A 162 -3.61 10.31 0.56
N LEU A 163 -4.74 10.65 -0.06
CA LEU A 163 -4.95 11.87 -0.83
C LEU A 163 -5.88 12.82 -0.05
N TYR A 164 -5.54 14.11 -0.03
CA TYR A 164 -6.25 15.19 0.68
C TYR A 164 -6.55 16.36 -0.27
#